data_AF-E9RRE4-F1
#
_entry.id   AF-E9RRE4-F1
#
_cell.length_a   1.000
_cell.length_b   1.000
_cell.length_c   1.000
_cell.angle_alpha   90.00
_cell.angle_beta   90.00
_cell.angle_gamma   90.00
#
_symmetry.space_group_name_H-M   'P 1'
#
loop_
_entity.id
_entity.type
_entity.pdbx_description
1 polymer ?
#
loop_
_entity_poly.entity_id
_entity_poly.type
_entity_poly.pdbx_seq_one_letter_code
_entity_poly.pdbx_strand_id
1 'polypeptide(L)' 'MERQKRMKNKIIEVQNISVSILKEELDDYICITDIAKAKSGELRSADVIKNWLRNRNTLEFLGT' A
#
# COMPACT_ATOMS: atom_id res chain seq x y z
N MET A 1 -21.14 -9.12 -21.75
CA MET A 1 -20.57 -8.50 -20.55
C MET A 1 -19.37 -9.34 -20.12
N GLU A 2 -18.19 -9.05 -20.64
CA GLU A 2 -16.97 -9.71 -20.20
C GLU A 2 -16.68 -9.33 -18.75
N ARG A 3 -16.64 -10.33 -17.88
CA ARG A 3 -16.12 -10.16 -16.52
C ARG A 3 -14.62 -9.92 -16.67
N GLN A 4 -14.18 -8.68 -16.48
CA GLN A 4 -12.75 -8.34 -16.36
C GLN A 4 -12.07 -9.40 -15.50
N LYS A 5 -11.14 -10.14 -16.08
CA LYS A 5 -10.35 -11.17 -15.40
C LYS A 5 -9.47 -10.45 -14.38
N ARG A 6 -9.98 -10.26 -13.16
CA ARG A 6 -9.27 -9.55 -12.08
C ARG A 6 -7.97 -10.32 -11.80
N MET A 7 -6.85 -9.75 -12.19
CA MET A 7 -5.53 -10.26 -11.84
C MET A 7 -5.45 -10.35 -10.32
N LYS A 8 -4.98 -11.48 -9.80
CA LYS A 8 -4.81 -11.64 -8.35
C LYS A 8 -3.73 -10.67 -7.88
N ASN A 9 -3.99 -9.95 -6.79
CA ASN A 9 -2.97 -9.15 -6.11
C ASN A 9 -1.77 -10.06 -5.81
N LYS A 10 -0.58 -9.58 -6.14
CA LYS A 10 0.67 -10.25 -5.77
C LYS A 10 1.00 -9.87 -4.34
N ILE A 11 1.70 -10.74 -3.62
CA ILE A 11 2.22 -10.43 -2.29
C ILE A 11 3.73 -10.56 -2.40
N ILE A 12 4.45 -9.56 -1.88
CA ILE A 12 5.90 -9.60 -1.72
C ILE A 12 6.25 -9.58 -0.25
N GLU A 13 7.41 -10.11 0.09
CA GLU A 13 7.96 -10.07 1.43
C GLU A 13 9.09 -9.04 1.47
N VAL A 14 8.95 -8.03 2.34
CA VAL A 14 9.94 -6.97 2.52
C VAL A 14 10.26 -6.90 4.00
N GLN A 15 11.51 -7.17 4.39
CA GLN A 15 11.91 -7.17 5.81
C GLN A 15 11.02 -8.06 6.70
N ASN A 16 10.66 -9.26 6.21
CA ASN A 16 9.72 -10.20 6.85
C ASN A 16 8.28 -9.66 7.01
N ILE A 17 7.90 -8.64 6.24
CA ILE A 17 6.55 -8.09 6.19
C ILE A 17 5.94 -8.44 4.84
N SER A 18 4.80 -9.13 4.87
CA SER A 18 3.98 -9.38 3.68
C SER A 18 3.27 -8.10 3.26
N VAL A 19 3.54 -7.62 2.05
CA VAL A 19 2.93 -6.41 1.47
C VAL A 19 2.25 -6.78 0.17
N SER A 20 0.98 -6.38 0.04
CA SER A 20 0.20 -6.60 -1.17
C SER A 20 0.59 -5.62 -2.26
N ILE A 21 0.65 -6.11 -3.50
CA ILE A 21 0.86 -5.35 -4.72
C ILE A 21 -0.34 -5.57 -5.65
N LEU A 22 -0.90 -4.46 -6.12
CA LEU A 22 -1.87 -4.45 -7.20
C LEU A 22 -1.15 -4.13 -8.50
N LYS A 23 -1.23 -5.02 -9.49
CA LYS A 23 -0.68 -4.81 -10.82
C LYS A 23 -1.82 -4.42 -11.76
N GLU A 24 -1.80 -3.20 -12.27
CA GLU A 24 -2.79 -2.68 -13.21
C GLU A 24 -2.06 -2.20 -14.46
N GLU A 25 -2.33 -2.87 -15.59
CA GLU A 25 -1.78 -2.59 -16.93
C GLU A 25 -0.29 -2.24 -16.99
N LEU A 26 0.05 -0.96 -16.81
CA LEU A 26 1.39 -0.40 -16.97
C LEU A 26 2.11 -0.14 -15.64
N ASP A 27 1.38 -0.12 -14.51
CA ASP A 27 1.91 0.28 -13.21
C ASP A 27 1.68 -0.78 -12.12
N ASP A 28 2.63 -0.83 -11.19
CA ASP A 28 2.54 -1.66 -9.99
C ASP A 28 2.31 -0.75 -8.76
N TYR A 29 1.23 -0.99 -8.03
CA TYR A 29 0.85 -0.24 -6.85
C TYR A 29 1.13 -1.04 -5.58
N ILE A 30 1.78 -0.42 -4.60
CA ILE A 30 2.05 -1.04 -3.31
C ILE A 30 1.00 -0.65 -2.26
N CYS A 31 0.60 -1.61 -1.43
CA CYS A 31 -0.40 -1.42 -0.40
C CYS A 31 0.17 -0.69 0.84
N ILE A 32 -0.06 0.62 0.94
CA ILE A 32 0.47 1.43 2.04
C ILE A 32 -0.11 1.05 3.41
N THR A 33 -1.33 0.49 3.43
CA THR A 33 -1.97 0.05 4.67
C THR A 33 -1.24 -1.14 5.28
N ASP A 34 -0.72 -2.05 4.47
CA ASP A 34 0.05 -3.20 4.94
C ASP A 34 1.34 -2.72 5.63
N ILE A 35 1.99 -1.72 5.02
CA ILE A 35 3.19 -1.06 5.57
C ILE A 35 2.86 -0.34 6.90
N ALA A 36 1.74 0.39 6.96
CA ALA A 36 1.31 1.08 8.17
C ALA A 36 0.98 0.10 9.31
N LYS A 37 0.30 -1.00 9.00
CA LYS A 37 0.00 -2.08 9.97
C LYS A 37 1.27 -2.71 10.51
N ALA A 38 2.28 -2.95 9.66
CA ALA A 38 3.55 -3.49 10.12
C ALA A 38 4.33 -2.54 11.04
N LYS A 39 4.24 -1.22 10.81
CA LYS A 39 4.95 -0.21 11.62
C LYS A 39 4.33 0.03 13.00
N SER A 40 3.00 0.02 13.12
CA SER A 40 2.34 0.48 14.37
C SER A 40 1.21 -0.42 14.86
N GLY A 41 1.01 -1.57 14.21
CA GLY A 41 -0.09 -2.48 14.49
C GLY A 41 -1.41 -2.03 13.87
N GLU A 42 -2.37 -2.95 13.81
CA GLU A 42 -3.65 -2.73 13.13
C GLU A 42 -4.44 -1.55 13.71
N LEU A 43 -4.53 -1.44 15.03
CA LEU A 43 -5.33 -0.41 15.72
C LEU A 43 -4.84 1.03 15.46
N ARG A 44 -3.53 1.22 15.24
CA ARG A 44 -2.92 2.56 15.04
C ARG A 44 -2.57 2.86 13.60
N SER A 45 -2.69 1.89 12.69
CA SER A 45 -2.37 2.05 11.27
C SER A 45 -3.12 3.22 10.63
N ALA A 46 -4.39 3.42 10.99
CA ALA A 46 -5.20 4.53 10.50
C ALA A 46 -4.62 5.91 10.87
N ASP A 47 -4.08 6.08 12.07
CA ASP A 47 -3.51 7.36 12.50
C ASP A 47 -2.16 7.63 11.85
N VAL A 48 -1.36 6.57 11.61
CA VAL A 48 -0.13 6.66 10.83
C VAL A 48 -0.41 7.14 9.41
N ILE A 49 -1.41 6.56 8.74
CA ILE A 49 -1.81 6.97 7.39
C ILE A 49 -2.32 8.40 7.38
N LYS A 50 -3.19 8.78 8.34
CA LYS A 50 -3.65 10.18 8.48
C LYS A 50 -2.48 11.15 8.64
N ASN A 51 -1.45 10.77 9.40
CA ASN A 51 -0.26 11.60 9.59
C ASN A 51 0.55 11.74 8.28
N TRP A 52 0.73 10.65 7.53
CA TRP A 52 1.38 10.68 6.23
C TRP A 52 0.66 11.56 5.22
N LEU A 53 -0.67 11.43 5.12
CA LEU A 53 -1.49 12.23 4.21
C LEU A 53 -1.57 13.72 4.59
N ARG A 54 -1.28 14.08 5.85
CA ARG A 54 -1.24 15.49 6.31
C ARG A 54 0.11 16.16 6.09
N ASN A 55 1.19 15.38 6.03
CA ASN A 55 2.54 15.91 5.88
C ASN A 55 2.90 15.97 4.40
N ARG A 56 3.04 17.20 3.87
CA ARG A 56 3.39 17.44 2.47
C ARG A 56 4.68 16.72 2.04
N ASN A 57 5.71 16.72 2.87
CA ASN A 57 6.99 16.06 2.55
C ASN A 57 6.80 14.55 2.35
N THR A 58 5.91 13.94 3.14
CA THR A 58 5.59 12.50 3.01
C THR A 58 4.80 12.23 1.74
N LEU A 59 3.84 13.09 1.39
CA LEU A 59 3.11 12.96 0.13
C LEU A 59 4.02 13.10 -1.09
N GLU A 60 4.93 14.08 -1.08
CA GLU A 60 5.91 14.28 -2.15
C GLU A 60 6.84 13.06 -2.28
N PHE A 61 7.24 12.44 -1.16
CA PHE A 61 8.03 11.20 -1.17
C PHE A 61 7.27 9.98 -1.70
N LEU A 62 5.96 9.87 -1.41
CA LEU A 62 5.15 8.72 -1.82
C LEU A 62 4.59 8.84 -3.25
N GLY A 63 4.45 10.06 -3.77
CA GLY A 63 3.81 10.34 -5.06
C GLY A 63 4.77 10.78 -6.18
N THR A 64 6.08 10.76 -5.94
CA THR A 64 7.12 10.93 -6.97
C THR A 64 7.52 9.57 -7.53
#